data_AF-A0A848B716-F1
#
_entry.id   AF-A0A848B716-F1
#
_cell.length_a   1.000
_cell.length_b   1.000
_cell.length_c   1.000
_cell.angle_alpha   90.00
_cell.angle_beta   90.00
_cell.angle_gamma   90.00
#
_symmetry.space_group_name_H-M   'P 1'
#
loop_
_entity.id
_entity.type
_entity.pdbx_description
1 polymer ?
#
loop_
_entity_poly.entity_id
_entity_poly.type
_entity_poly.pdbx_seq_one_letter_code
_entity_poly.pdbx_strand_id
1 'polypeptide(L)'
;RRYLLPAAPLLFGWTAYGLLILYLQYRSRIPAWCLWGTGCLVLTVLFFDGIAPSLKNYYSKRKHGELEVIAQAVPAIRASYIGPATDQVPAHRQIYHSHRRPVVWSEFPAVAFFVGGRSEPSPFCDAPDFWILRPNEPKPPHTRKLLEMNANGFRYILYQAEKP
;
A
#
# COMPACT_ATOMS: atom_id res chain seq x y z
N ARG A 1 -6.90 -3.10 11.55
CA ARG A 1 -5.96 -4.21 11.27
C ARG A 1 -4.47 -3.81 11.21
N ARG A 2 -4.07 -2.56 11.56
CA ARG A 2 -2.64 -2.14 11.62
C ARG A 2 -1.91 -2.51 12.93
N TYR A 3 -2.62 -3.05 13.94
CA TYR A 3 -2.08 -3.30 15.28
C TYR A 3 -1.45 -4.69 15.48
N LEU A 4 -1.53 -5.60 14.49
CA LEU A 4 -1.01 -6.97 14.63
C LEU A 4 0.52 -7.09 14.42
N LEU A 5 1.13 -6.15 13.69
CA LEU A 5 2.57 -6.16 13.42
C LEU A 5 3.46 -6.01 14.68
N PRO A 6 3.18 -5.08 15.62
CA PRO A 6 3.94 -5.01 16.87
C PRO A 6 3.51 -6.05 17.92
N ALA A 7 2.33 -6.66 17.78
CA ALA A 7 1.85 -7.70 18.71
C ALA A 7 2.46 -9.08 18.43
N ALA A 8 2.87 -9.35 17.19
CA ALA A 8 3.49 -10.62 16.80
C ALA A 8 4.75 -10.97 17.64
N PRO A 9 5.76 -10.09 17.81
CA PRO A 9 6.94 -10.44 18.61
C PRO A 9 6.61 -10.67 20.10
N LEU A 10 5.61 -9.97 20.64
CA LEU A 10 5.12 -10.22 22.00
C LEU A 10 4.50 -11.61 22.13
N LEU A 11 3.68 -12.03 21.17
CA LEU A 11 3.09 -13.37 21.15
C LEU A 11 4.16 -14.47 21.04
N PHE A 12 5.20 -14.28 20.22
CA PHE A 12 6.33 -15.20 20.16
C PHE A 12 7.09 -15.29 21.48
N GLY A 13 7.33 -14.15 22.15
CA GLY A 13 8.01 -14.13 23.45
C GLY A 13 7.23 -14.86 24.55
N TRP A 14 5.93 -14.58 24.68
CA TRP A 14 5.07 -15.21 25.68
C TRP A 14 4.87 -16.70 25.44
N THR A 15 4.76 -17.12 24.18
CA THR A 15 4.61 -18.55 23.83
C THR A 15 5.91 -19.32 24.08
N ALA A 16 7.08 -18.75 23.76
CA ALA A 16 8.36 -19.36 24.09
C ALA A 16 8.57 -19.50 25.61
N TYR A 17 8.20 -18.48 26.39
CA TYR A 17 8.27 -18.52 27.85
C TYR A 17 7.32 -19.57 28.46
N GLY A 18 6.08 -19.67 27.97
CA GLY A 18 5.12 -20.69 28.40
C GLY A 18 5.59 -22.12 28.09
N LEU A 19 6.19 -22.33 26.91
CA LEU A 19 6.80 -23.61 26.52
C LEU A 19 7.99 -23.98 27.43
N LEU A 20 8.81 -23.00 27.81
CA LEU A 20 9.94 -23.21 28.72
C LEU A 20 9.48 -23.62 30.12
N ILE A 21 8.43 -23.00 30.65
CA ILE A 21 7.84 -23.38 31.95
C ILE A 21 7.29 -24.81 31.89
N LEU A 22 6.51 -25.13 30.84
CA LEU A 22 5.97 -26.49 30.65
C LEU A 22 7.08 -27.53 30.52
N TYR A 23 8.14 -27.22 29.78
CA TYR A 23 9.30 -28.09 29.66
C TYR A 23 9.96 -28.34 31.03
N LEU A 24 10.26 -27.28 31.79
CA LEU A 24 10.89 -27.41 33.11
C LEU A 24 10.02 -28.22 34.09
N GLN A 25 8.70 -28.04 34.04
CA GLN A 25 7.76 -28.67 34.97
C GLN A 25 7.45 -30.14 34.63
N TYR A 26 7.47 -30.51 33.35
CA TYR A 26 7.06 -31.82 32.88
C TYR A 26 8.17 -32.67 32.25
N ARG A 27 9.43 -32.19 32.19
CA ARG A 27 10.57 -32.92 31.60
C ARG A 27 10.79 -34.33 32.15
N SER A 28 10.37 -34.60 33.39
CA SER A 28 10.55 -35.89 34.06
C SER A 28 9.37 -36.84 33.89
N ARG A 29 8.22 -36.38 33.40
CA ARG A 29 6.99 -37.16 33.28
C ARG A 29 6.52 -37.38 31.84
N ILE A 30 6.90 -36.49 30.93
CA ILE A 30 6.50 -36.53 29.54
C ILE A 30 7.74 -36.86 28.70
N PRO A 31 7.65 -37.85 27.79
CA PRO A 31 8.77 -38.18 26.95
C PRO A 31 9.09 -37.01 26.00
N ALA A 32 10.38 -36.77 25.76
CA ALA A 32 10.87 -35.58 25.07
C ALA A 32 10.19 -35.36 23.70
N TRP A 33 9.86 -36.42 22.96
CA TRP A 33 9.22 -36.33 21.65
C TRP A 33 7.83 -35.65 21.68
N CYS A 34 7.05 -35.83 22.76
CA CYS A 34 5.77 -35.13 22.91
C CYS A 34 5.96 -33.62 23.12
N LEU A 35 6.98 -33.21 23.88
CA LEU A 35 7.30 -31.80 24.14
C LEU A 35 7.87 -31.12 22.89
N TRP A 36 8.67 -31.84 22.10
CA TRP A 36 9.13 -31.37 20.79
C TRP A 36 7.97 -31.23 19.81
N GLY A 37 7.07 -32.20 19.76
CA GLY A 37 5.88 -32.16 18.90
C GLY A 37 4.98 -30.97 19.18
N THR A 38 4.68 -30.68 20.45
CA THR A 38 3.88 -29.50 20.82
C THR A 38 4.60 -28.19 20.52
N GLY A 39 5.92 -28.12 20.74
CA GLY A 39 6.74 -26.97 20.35
C GLY A 39 6.68 -26.67 18.85
N CYS A 40 6.85 -27.70 18.01
CA CYS A 40 6.72 -27.58 16.56
C CYS A 40 5.30 -27.17 16.13
N LEU A 41 4.26 -27.69 16.79
CA LEU A 41 2.87 -27.37 16.49
C LEU A 41 2.55 -25.91 16.84
N VAL A 42 3.01 -25.41 17.99
CA VAL A 42 2.86 -24.00 18.37
C VAL A 42 3.58 -23.08 17.39
N LEU A 43 4.83 -23.41 17.02
CA LEU A 43 5.61 -22.65 16.04
C LEU A 43 4.93 -22.59 14.67
N THR A 44 4.37 -23.70 14.19
CA THR A 44 3.67 -23.74 12.90
C THR A 44 2.39 -22.90 12.94
N VAL A 45 1.61 -22.94 14.02
CA VAL A 45 0.42 -22.10 14.18
C VAL A 45 0.78 -20.61 14.19
N LEU A 46 1.80 -20.22 14.95
CA LEU A 46 2.31 -18.83 14.98
C LEU A 46 2.83 -18.37 13.61
N PHE A 47 3.53 -19.24 12.90
CA PHE A 47 4.04 -18.96 11.56
C PHE A 47 2.89 -18.75 10.56
N PHE A 48 1.87 -19.60 10.60
CA PHE A 48 0.68 -19.44 9.78
C PHE A 48 -0.09 -18.15 10.12
N ASP A 49 -0.24 -17.80 11.40
CA ASP A 49 -0.92 -16.57 11.81
C ASP A 49 -0.15 -15.31 11.38
N GLY A 50 1.19 -15.35 11.41
CA GLY A 50 2.04 -14.27 10.92
C GLY A 50 2.03 -14.10 9.40
N ILE A 51 1.94 -15.20 8.65
CA ILE A 51 1.98 -15.17 7.17
C ILE A 51 0.58 -15.07 6.56
N ALA A 52 -0.48 -15.48 7.25
CA ALA A 52 -1.86 -15.39 6.77
C ALA A 52 -2.26 -13.99 6.25
N PRO A 53 -1.87 -12.86 6.88
CA PRO A 53 -2.12 -11.53 6.34
C PRO A 53 -1.41 -11.28 5.00
N SER A 54 -0.17 -11.74 4.87
CA SER A 54 0.64 -11.61 3.65
C SER A 54 0.09 -12.48 2.52
N LEU A 55 -0.30 -13.72 2.83
CA LEU A 55 -1.00 -14.62 1.90
C LEU A 55 -2.32 -14.01 1.44
N LYS A 56 -3.12 -13.43 2.35
CA LYS A 56 -4.39 -12.79 2.00
C LYS A 56 -4.22 -11.59 1.07
N ASN A 57 -3.13 -10.84 1.22
CA ASN A 57 -2.79 -9.75 0.29
C ASN A 57 -2.40 -10.27 -1.09
N TYR A 58 -1.77 -11.45 -1.16
CA TYR A 58 -1.33 -12.07 -2.40
C TYR A 58 -2.47 -12.77 -3.17
N TYR A 59 -3.36 -13.49 -2.47
CA TYR A 59 -4.46 -14.25 -3.08
C TYR A 59 -5.69 -13.41 -3.43
N SER A 60 -5.80 -12.18 -2.93
CA SER A 60 -6.92 -11.30 -3.29
C SER A 60 -6.73 -10.73 -4.69
N LYS A 61 -7.53 -11.20 -5.67
CA LYS A 61 -7.56 -10.68 -7.05
C LYS A 61 -7.64 -9.15 -7.11
N ARG A 62 -8.38 -8.54 -6.17
CA ARG A 62 -8.51 -7.08 -6.07
C ARG A 62 -7.19 -6.38 -5.69
N LYS A 63 -6.40 -6.98 -4.79
CA LYS A 63 -5.11 -6.42 -4.37
C LYS A 63 -4.03 -6.65 -5.41
N HIS A 64 -4.07 -7.78 -6.11
CA HIS A 64 -3.19 -8.00 -7.26
C HIS A 64 -3.46 -6.98 -8.37
N GLY A 65 -4.74 -6.74 -8.69
CA GLY A 65 -5.12 -5.69 -9.65
C GLY A 65 -4.70 -4.29 -9.22
N GLU A 66 -4.84 -3.94 -7.93
CA GLU A 66 -4.32 -2.67 -7.40
C GLU A 66 -2.81 -2.52 -7.62
N LEU A 67 -2.03 -3.56 -7.37
CA LEU A 67 -0.57 -3.53 -7.60
C LEU A 67 -0.22 -3.39 -9.09
N GLU A 68 -0.94 -4.06 -9.97
CA GLU A 68 -0.77 -3.93 -11.43
C GLU A 68 -1.07 -2.50 -11.90
N VAL A 69 -2.16 -1.89 -11.44
CA VAL A 69 -2.50 -0.48 -11.74
C VAL A 69 -1.40 0.44 -11.24
N ILE A 70 -0.92 0.25 -10.00
CA ILE A 70 0.17 1.05 -9.43
C ILE A 70 1.44 0.91 -10.28
N ALA A 71 1.81 -0.31 -10.65
CA ALA A 71 3.02 -0.58 -11.43
C ALA A 71 3.01 0.09 -12.81
N GLN A 72 1.84 0.22 -13.44
CA GLN A 72 1.67 0.90 -14.73
C GLN A 72 1.53 2.42 -14.58
N ALA A 73 0.76 2.89 -13.60
CA ALA A 73 0.47 4.31 -13.41
C ALA A 73 1.69 5.11 -12.92
N VAL A 74 2.45 4.58 -11.96
CA VAL A 74 3.59 5.29 -11.36
C VAL A 74 4.65 5.73 -12.39
N PRO A 75 5.17 4.86 -13.27
CA PRO A 75 6.15 5.28 -14.27
C PRO A 75 5.56 6.28 -15.28
N ALA A 76 4.30 6.10 -15.69
CA ALA A 76 3.63 7.01 -16.61
C ALA A 76 3.46 8.42 -16.01
N ILE A 77 3.06 8.51 -14.74
CA ILE A 77 2.92 9.78 -14.03
C ILE A 77 4.30 10.43 -13.85
N ARG A 78 5.32 9.67 -13.42
CA ARG A 78 6.68 10.22 -13.24
C ARG A 78 7.30 10.73 -14.54
N ALA A 79 7.05 10.05 -15.66
CA ALA A 79 7.54 10.48 -16.97
C ALA A 79 6.80 11.71 -17.51
N SER A 80 5.51 11.84 -17.20
CA SER A 80 4.65 12.92 -17.73
C SER A 80 4.61 14.16 -16.83
N TYR A 81 5.02 14.02 -15.56
CA TYR A 81 5.03 15.12 -14.61
C TYR A 81 6.21 16.05 -14.85
N ILE A 82 5.93 17.10 -15.60
CA ILE A 82 6.80 18.27 -15.70
C ILE A 82 6.40 19.14 -14.51
N GLY A 83 7.32 19.33 -13.57
CA GLY A 83 7.11 20.20 -12.41
C GLY A 83 6.65 21.61 -12.81
N PRO A 84 6.35 22.50 -11.85
CA PRO A 84 5.97 23.87 -12.18
C PRO A 84 7.03 24.52 -13.08
N ALA A 85 6.59 25.04 -14.24
CA ALA A 85 7.45 25.67 -15.24
C ALA A 85 7.91 27.08 -14.84
N THR A 86 7.26 27.67 -13.84
CA THR A 86 7.46 29.05 -13.42
C THR A 86 8.08 29.09 -12.03
N ASP A 87 9.32 29.57 -11.93
CA ASP A 87 9.97 29.97 -10.68
C ASP A 87 9.48 31.34 -10.17
N GLN A 88 8.48 31.96 -10.81
CA GLN A 88 7.92 33.24 -10.39
C GLN A 88 7.01 33.05 -9.17
N VAL A 89 7.66 32.94 -8.01
CA VAL A 89 7.05 33.19 -6.71
C VAL A 89 7.40 34.64 -6.34
N PRO A 90 6.45 35.51 -5.94
CA PRO A 90 6.80 36.78 -5.34
C PRO A 90 7.72 36.51 -4.14
N ALA A 91 8.82 37.25 -4.02
CA ALA A 91 9.91 37.05 -3.06
C ALA A 91 9.48 37.27 -1.59
N HIS A 92 8.52 36.49 -1.09
CA HIS A 92 8.12 36.45 0.29
C HIS A 92 8.82 35.28 0.98
N ARG A 93 9.75 35.63 1.86
CA ARG A 93 10.62 34.75 2.66
C ARG A 93 9.88 33.70 3.52
N GLN A 94 8.56 33.79 3.62
CA GLN A 94 7.71 32.89 4.43
C GLN A 94 7.13 31.72 3.63
N ILE A 95 7.32 31.68 2.31
CA ILE A 95 6.72 30.67 1.46
C ILE A 95 7.82 29.82 0.82
N TYR A 96 8.39 28.93 1.63
CA TYR A 96 9.20 27.83 1.12
C TYR A 96 8.27 26.84 0.40
N HIS A 97 8.08 27.01 -0.91
CA HIS A 97 7.41 26.00 -1.72
C HIS A 97 8.46 24.97 -2.15
N SER A 98 8.55 23.85 -1.41
CA SER A 98 9.18 22.64 -1.94
C SER A 98 8.54 22.30 -3.29
N HIS A 99 9.33 21.88 -4.29
CA HIS A 99 8.85 21.40 -5.59
C HIS A 99 7.43 20.83 -5.49
N ARG A 100 6.45 21.47 -6.15
CA ARG A 100 5.05 21.04 -6.10
C ARG A 100 5.04 19.56 -6.42
N ARG A 101 4.55 18.74 -5.48
CA ARG A 101 4.44 17.30 -5.65
C ARG A 101 3.17 17.02 -6.48
N PRO A 102 3.18 16.00 -7.35
CA PRO A 102 2.01 15.69 -8.16
C PRO A 102 0.82 15.33 -7.26
N VAL A 103 -0.32 15.94 -7.52
CA VAL A 103 -1.57 15.61 -6.83
C VAL A 103 -2.31 14.57 -7.67
N VAL A 104 -2.61 13.41 -7.08
CA VAL A 104 -3.23 12.28 -7.78
C VAL A 104 -4.54 11.92 -7.11
N TRP A 105 -5.61 11.92 -7.90
CA TRP A 105 -6.90 11.36 -7.51
C TRP A 105 -7.02 9.92 -8.01
N SER A 106 -7.30 8.98 -7.10
CA SER A 106 -7.54 7.58 -7.47
C SER A 106 -8.25 6.84 -6.34
N GLU A 107 -8.94 5.75 -6.69
CA GLU A 107 -9.40 4.75 -5.71
C GLU A 107 -8.24 4.09 -4.92
N PHE A 108 -7.00 4.26 -5.39
CA PHE A 108 -5.79 3.61 -4.88
C PHE A 108 -4.79 4.64 -4.30
N PRO A 109 -4.96 5.08 -3.04
CA PRO A 109 -4.12 6.12 -2.45
C PRO A 109 -2.62 5.78 -2.43
N ALA A 110 -2.28 4.49 -2.54
CA ALA A 110 -0.91 4.01 -2.67
C ALA A 110 -0.20 4.56 -3.93
N VAL A 111 -0.92 4.82 -5.03
CA VAL A 111 -0.33 5.41 -6.25
C VAL A 111 0.32 6.75 -5.94
N ALA A 112 -0.42 7.64 -5.26
CA ALA A 112 0.09 8.95 -4.90
C ALA A 112 1.35 8.85 -4.03
N PHE A 113 1.35 7.90 -3.08
CA PHE A 113 2.53 7.63 -2.24
C PHE A 113 3.74 7.20 -3.06
N PHE A 114 3.58 6.24 -3.98
CA PHE A 114 4.68 5.75 -4.82
C PHE A 114 5.20 6.78 -5.83
N VAL A 115 4.35 7.69 -6.29
CA VAL A 115 4.80 8.81 -7.14
C VAL A 115 5.59 9.86 -6.33
N GLY A 116 5.52 9.84 -4.99
CA GLY A 116 6.03 10.93 -4.15
C GLY A 116 5.08 12.13 -4.12
N GLY A 117 3.82 11.90 -4.48
CA GLY A 117 2.75 12.87 -4.60
C GLY A 117 1.87 13.00 -3.35
N ARG A 118 0.78 13.75 -3.50
CA ARG A 118 -0.31 13.83 -2.51
C ARG A 118 -1.55 13.12 -3.07
N SER A 119 -2.19 12.31 -2.24
CA SER A 119 -3.49 11.70 -2.56
C SER A 119 -4.58 12.71 -2.24
N GLU A 120 -5.44 12.99 -3.21
CA GLU A 120 -6.59 13.86 -2.98
C GLU A 120 -7.85 13.03 -2.70
N PRO A 121 -8.56 13.25 -1.56
CA PRO A 121 -9.73 12.47 -1.19
C PRO A 121 -10.99 12.77 -2.03
N SER A 122 -11.04 13.91 -2.72
CA SER A 122 -12.21 14.34 -3.51
C SER A 122 -11.78 14.66 -4.93
N PRO A 123 -12.54 14.23 -5.97
CA PRO A 123 -12.25 14.64 -7.34
C PRO A 123 -12.62 16.10 -7.60
N PHE A 124 -13.30 16.76 -6.66
CA PHE A 124 -13.84 18.11 -6.77
C PHE A 124 -13.13 19.13 -5.85
N CYS A 125 -12.17 18.71 -5.04
CA CYS A 125 -11.33 19.61 -4.24
C CYS A 125 -9.95 19.71 -4.90
N ASP A 126 -9.36 20.92 -4.95
CA ASP A 126 -8.03 21.25 -5.48
C ASP A 126 -7.66 20.48 -6.77
N ALA A 127 -7.90 21.07 -7.94
CA ALA A 127 -7.66 20.50 -9.28
C ALA A 127 -6.44 19.54 -9.31
N PRO A 128 -6.66 18.21 -9.22
CA PRO A 128 -5.56 17.27 -9.16
C PRO A 128 -4.85 17.22 -10.51
N ASP A 129 -3.55 16.93 -10.51
CA ASP A 129 -2.75 16.89 -11.73
C ASP A 129 -3.05 15.61 -12.53
N PHE A 130 -3.46 14.53 -11.85
CA PHE A 130 -3.77 13.24 -12.46
C PHE A 130 -5.02 12.60 -11.85
N TRP A 131 -5.79 11.89 -12.68
CA TRP A 131 -6.92 11.05 -12.26
C TRP A 131 -6.74 9.62 -12.76
N ILE A 132 -7.03 8.65 -11.91
CA ILE A 132 -7.17 7.24 -12.30
C ILE A 132 -8.62 6.85 -12.11
N LEU A 133 -9.32 6.72 -13.23
CA LEU A 133 -10.78 6.51 -13.28
C LEU A 133 -11.12 5.17 -13.93
N ARG A 134 -12.31 4.66 -13.63
CA ARG A 134 -12.89 3.57 -14.43
C ARG A 134 -13.51 4.11 -15.72
N PRO A 135 -13.62 3.29 -16.80
CA PRO A 135 -14.21 3.73 -18.07
C PRO A 135 -15.64 4.26 -17.99
N ASN A 136 -16.38 3.86 -16.95
CA ASN A 136 -17.77 4.25 -16.74
C ASN A 136 -17.90 5.57 -15.95
N GLU A 137 -16.81 6.11 -15.43
CA GLU A 137 -16.82 7.35 -14.66
C GLU A 137 -16.73 8.56 -15.60
N PRO A 138 -17.36 9.70 -15.23
CA PRO A 138 -17.35 10.89 -16.08
C PRO A 138 -15.93 11.40 -16.25
N LYS A 139 -15.57 11.70 -17.51
CA LYS A 139 -14.26 12.27 -17.83
C LYS A 139 -14.13 13.67 -17.19
N PRO A 140 -13.03 13.95 -16.47
CA PRO A 140 -12.78 15.26 -15.89
C PRO A 140 -12.55 16.33 -16.97
N PRO A 141 -13.02 17.57 -16.75
CA PRO A 141 -12.87 18.66 -17.70
C PRO A 141 -11.39 19.04 -17.89
N HIS A 142 -11.02 19.49 -19.09
CA HIS A 142 -9.64 19.91 -19.44
C HIS A 142 -8.57 18.84 -19.15
N THR A 143 -8.83 17.60 -19.55
CA THR A 143 -7.90 16.49 -19.35
C THR A 143 -7.54 15.75 -20.63
N ARG A 144 -6.26 15.36 -20.69
CA ARG A 144 -5.71 14.46 -21.69
C ARG A 144 -5.66 13.05 -21.15
N LYS A 145 -6.02 12.08 -21.98
CA LYS A 145 -5.83 10.65 -21.69
C LYS A 145 -4.37 10.27 -21.92
N LEU A 146 -3.72 9.72 -20.90
CA LEU A 146 -2.32 9.28 -20.98
C LEU A 146 -2.20 7.79 -21.27
N LEU A 147 -2.93 6.96 -20.53
CA LEU A 147 -2.75 5.51 -20.56
C LEU A 147 -4.05 4.78 -20.23
N GLU A 148 -4.33 3.71 -20.96
CA GLU A 148 -5.30 2.70 -20.51
C GLU A 148 -4.55 1.56 -19.82
N MET A 149 -5.02 1.22 -18.63
CA MET A 149 -4.44 0.17 -17.81
C MET A 149 -5.47 -0.95 -17.70
N ASN A 150 -5.02 -2.19 -17.88
CA ASN A 150 -5.84 -3.37 -17.63
C ASN A 150 -5.23 -4.14 -16.46
N ALA A 151 -6.03 -4.35 -15.42
CA ALA A 151 -5.60 -5.02 -14.21
C ALA A 151 -6.63 -6.05 -13.78
N ASN A 152 -6.28 -7.33 -13.88
CA ASN A 152 -7.15 -8.48 -13.57
C ASN A 152 -8.57 -8.40 -14.15
N GLY A 153 -8.71 -7.92 -15.39
CA GLY A 153 -10.01 -7.80 -16.09
C GLY A 153 -10.77 -6.50 -15.80
N PHE A 154 -10.24 -5.64 -14.92
CA PHE A 154 -10.75 -4.29 -14.73
C PHE A 154 -9.92 -3.30 -15.55
N ARG A 155 -10.61 -2.45 -16.32
CA ARG A 155 -9.97 -1.38 -17.07
C ARG A 155 -9.97 -0.10 -16.23
N TYR A 156 -8.86 0.62 -16.28
CA TYR A 156 -8.68 1.94 -15.69
C TYR A 156 -8.06 2.87 -16.73
N ILE A 157 -8.33 4.16 -16.61
CA ILE A 157 -7.82 5.18 -17.51
C ILE A 157 -7.10 6.23 -16.67
N LEU A 158 -5.85 6.50 -17.02
CA LEU A 158 -5.06 7.58 -16.46
C LEU A 158 -5.29 8.86 -17.29
N TYR A 159 -5.78 9.90 -16.62
CA TYR A 159 -5.93 11.24 -17.17
C TYR A 159 -4.93 12.18 -16.53
N GLN A 160 -4.46 13.16 -17.30
CA GLN A 160 -3.61 14.27 -16.86
C GLN A 160 -4.34 15.59 -17.11
N ALA A 161 -4.21 16.53 -16.17
CA ALA A 161 -4.70 17.89 -16.33
C ALA A 161 -3.96 18.59 -17.47
N GLU A 162 -4.68 19.11 -18.45
CA GLU A 162 -4.14 20.07 -19.40
C GLU A 162 -4.11 21.42 -18.71
N LYS A 163 -2.91 21.94 -18.44
CA LYS A 163 -2.77 23.33 -18.00
C LYS A 163 -3.19 24.23 -19.17
N PRO A 164 -4.03 25.25 -18.95
CA PRO A 164 -4.36 26.25 -19.96
C PRO A 164 -3.13 27.03 -20.41
#